data_AF-A0A2V6F2H4-F1
#
_entry.id   AF-A0A2V6F2H4-F1
#
_cell.length_a   1.000
_cell.length_b   1.000
_cell.length_c   1.000
_cell.angle_alpha   90.00
_cell.angle_beta   90.00
_cell.angle_gamma   90.00
#
_symmetry.space_group_name_H-M   'P 1'
#
loop_
_entity.id
_entity.type
_entity.pdbx_description
1 polymer ?
#
loop_
_entity_poly.entity_id
_entity_poly.type
_entity_poly.pdbx_seq_one_letter_code
_entity_poly.pdbx_strand_id
1 'polypeptide(L)'
;LLARKPNCPRSLSDKFADAQVIENALLHHGRKIRIEQRPRAESDVAVAAASILAREAFIDWLERKGKELGVKLGRGVSGEIKSTAATIVEKHGPQMLSQIGKVHFRTAHEVAPDAFPSPPPKRAWVR
;
A
#
# COMPACT_ATOMS: atom_id res chain seq x y z
N LEU A 1 -6.58 17.98 4.56
CA LEU A 1 -8.06 17.85 4.67
C LEU A 1 -8.69 19.03 5.41
N LEU A 2 -8.25 19.31 6.63
CA LEU A 2 -8.80 20.38 7.48
C LEU A 2 -8.69 21.79 6.89
N ALA A 3 -7.66 22.06 6.08
CA ALA A 3 -7.57 23.32 5.33
C ALA A 3 -8.62 23.44 4.21
N ARG A 4 -9.05 22.32 3.60
CA ARG A 4 -10.02 22.30 2.48
C ARG A 4 -11.47 22.25 2.98
N LYS A 5 -11.71 21.60 4.12
CA LYS A 5 -13.02 21.49 4.77
C LYS A 5 -12.85 21.73 6.28
N PRO A 6 -12.68 22.99 6.71
CA PRO A 6 -12.41 23.33 8.12
C PRO A 6 -13.59 23.01 9.03
N ASN A 7 -14.81 23.00 8.49
CA ASN A 7 -16.03 22.75 9.26
C ASN A 7 -16.33 21.26 9.45
N CYS A 8 -15.43 20.35 9.07
CA CYS A 8 -15.64 18.91 9.28
C CYS A 8 -15.25 18.54 10.72
N PRO A 9 -16.22 18.17 11.58
CA PRO A 9 -15.96 18.01 13.01
C PRO A 9 -15.30 16.67 13.36
N ARG A 10 -15.42 15.65 12.48
CA ARG A 10 -14.93 14.30 12.74
C ARG A 10 -14.38 13.62 11.50
N SER A 11 -13.44 12.70 11.69
CA SER A 11 -12.90 11.80 10.67
C SER A 11 -13.09 10.37 11.13
N LEU A 12 -13.51 9.48 10.23
CA LEU A 12 -13.66 8.05 10.49
C LEU A 12 -12.66 7.28 9.61
N SER A 13 -11.88 6.38 10.22
CA SER A 13 -10.99 5.45 9.52
C SER A 13 -11.36 4.00 9.83
N ASP A 14 -11.18 3.11 8.86
CA ASP A 14 -11.12 1.69 9.15
C ASP A 14 -9.88 1.39 10.01
N LYS A 15 -10.07 0.53 11.02
CA LYS A 15 -9.01 0.21 11.97
C LYS A 15 -8.13 -0.92 11.44
N PHE A 16 -7.00 -0.55 10.84
CA PHE A 16 -6.01 -1.50 10.30
C PHE A 16 -4.74 -1.65 11.15
N ALA A 17 -4.58 -0.82 12.19
CA ALA A 17 -3.45 -0.84 13.11
C ALA A 17 -3.90 -0.42 14.52
N ASP A 18 -2.96 -0.35 15.46
CA ASP A 18 -3.20 0.30 16.74
C ASP A 18 -3.64 1.76 16.50
N ALA A 19 -4.61 2.24 17.29
CA ALA A 19 -5.18 3.57 17.11
C ALA A 19 -4.12 4.68 17.20
N GLN A 20 -3.11 4.49 18.06
CA GLN A 20 -2.00 5.41 18.25
C GLN A 20 -1.19 5.62 16.96
N VAL A 21 -1.13 4.64 16.06
CA VAL A 21 -0.41 4.77 14.78
C VAL A 21 -0.99 5.89 13.94
N ILE A 22 -2.32 5.94 13.82
CA ILE A 22 -3.02 6.95 13.02
C ILE A 22 -3.01 8.31 13.72
N GLU A 23 -3.20 8.32 15.04
CA GLU A 23 -3.14 9.55 15.83
C GLU A 23 -1.77 10.24 15.72
N ASN A 24 -0.69 9.46 15.76
CA ASN A 24 0.67 9.96 15.59
C ASN A 24 0.95 10.38 14.14
N ALA A 25 0.44 9.65 13.16
CA ALA A 25 0.61 9.97 11.73
C ALA A 25 -0.08 11.27 11.31
N LEU A 26 -1.11 11.70 12.03
CA LEU A 26 -1.88 12.90 11.71
C LEU A 26 -1.15 14.22 12.06
N LEU A 27 0.00 14.15 12.74
CA LEU A 27 0.89 15.28 13.07
C LEU A 27 0.12 16.47 13.73
N HIS A 28 0.74 17.64 13.84
CA HIS A 28 0.12 18.80 14.49
C HIS A 28 -1.16 19.30 13.80
N HIS A 29 -1.24 19.19 12.47
CA HIS A 29 -2.38 19.71 11.71
C HIS A 29 -3.61 18.82 11.78
N GLY A 30 -3.44 17.50 11.92
CA GLY A 30 -4.55 16.55 12.02
C GLY A 30 -5.09 16.36 13.44
N ARG A 31 -4.38 16.81 14.49
CA ARG A 31 -4.86 16.73 15.89
C ARG A 31 -6.08 17.58 16.22
N LYS A 32 -6.51 18.48 15.32
CA LYS A 32 -7.68 19.35 15.54
C LYS A 32 -9.02 18.70 15.19
N ILE A 33 -9.03 17.54 14.55
CA ILE A 33 -10.25 16.80 14.21
C ILE A 33 -10.44 15.61 15.15
N ARG A 34 -11.68 15.34 15.54
CA ARG A 34 -12.01 14.13 16.29
C ARG A 34 -11.83 12.92 15.37
N ILE A 35 -10.86 12.07 15.66
CA ILE A 35 -10.57 10.86 14.87
C ILE A 35 -11.24 9.67 15.53
N GLU A 36 -12.07 8.96 14.77
CA GLU A 36 -12.71 7.72 15.17
C GLU A 36 -12.14 6.58 14.32
N GLN A 37 -11.85 5.46 14.96
CA GLN A 37 -11.31 4.27 14.30
C GLN A 37 -12.10 3.05 14.76
N ARG A 38 -12.67 2.30 13.82
CA ARG A 38 -13.36 1.04 14.13
C ARG A 38 -13.10 0.01 13.04
N PRO A 39 -13.06 -1.30 13.36
CA PRO A 39 -13.08 -2.34 12.35
C PRO A 39 -14.38 -2.28 11.54
N ARG A 40 -14.34 -2.69 10.27
CA ARG A 40 -15.50 -2.72 9.37
C ARG A 40 -16.13 -1.34 9.19
N ALA A 41 -15.29 -0.30 9.10
CA ALA A 41 -15.78 1.06 8.97
C ALA A 41 -16.44 1.33 7.61
N GLU A 42 -16.30 0.46 6.60
CA GLU A 42 -16.99 0.49 5.31
C GLU A 42 -18.53 0.45 5.42
N SER A 43 -19.07 0.14 6.60
CA SER A 43 -20.48 0.35 6.91
C SER A 43 -20.92 1.83 6.87
N ASP A 44 -19.98 2.77 7.01
CA ASP A 44 -20.21 4.20 6.78
C ASP A 44 -19.96 4.55 5.31
N VAL A 45 -20.92 5.24 4.69
CA VAL A 45 -20.90 5.59 3.26
C VAL A 45 -19.65 6.40 2.87
N ALA A 46 -19.14 7.26 3.76
CA ALA A 46 -17.95 8.05 3.46
C ALA A 46 -16.69 7.17 3.40
N VAL A 47 -16.60 6.15 4.26
CA VAL A 47 -15.49 5.19 4.26
C VAL A 47 -15.58 4.25 3.07
N ALA A 48 -16.80 3.79 2.72
CA ALA A 48 -17.03 2.99 1.53
C ALA A 48 -16.63 3.76 0.25
N ALA A 49 -17.06 5.01 0.11
CA ALA A 49 -16.68 5.87 -1.00
C ALA A 49 -15.16 6.10 -1.07
N ALA A 50 -14.52 6.40 0.06
CA ALA A 50 -13.07 6.53 0.14
C ALA A 50 -12.34 5.25 -0.31
N SER A 51 -12.86 4.08 0.07
CA SER A 51 -12.31 2.78 -0.33
C SER A 51 -12.42 2.52 -1.83
N ILE A 52 -13.52 2.93 -2.46
CA ILE A 52 -13.71 2.83 -3.92
C ILE A 52 -12.70 3.72 -4.65
N LEU A 53 -12.60 4.99 -4.24
CA LEU A 53 -11.66 5.94 -4.84
C LEU A 53 -10.19 5.49 -4.68
N ALA A 54 -9.82 4.98 -3.50
CA ALA A 54 -8.48 4.46 -3.27
C ALA A 54 -8.16 3.24 -4.16
N ARG A 55 -9.15 2.37 -4.39
CA ARG A 55 -9.01 1.19 -5.25
C ARG A 55 -8.88 1.56 -6.72
N GLU A 56 -9.70 2.49 -7.20
CA GLU A 56 -9.64 2.99 -8.57
C GLU A 56 -8.27 3.64 -8.85
N ALA A 57 -7.84 4.57 -8.00
CA ALA A 57 -6.53 5.20 -8.12
C ALA A 57 -5.36 4.19 -8.13
N PHE A 58 -5.47 3.10 -7.38
CA PHE A 58 -4.48 2.03 -7.39
C PHE A 58 -4.45 1.24 -8.71
N ILE A 59 -5.63 0.91 -9.26
CA ILE A 59 -5.74 0.22 -10.55
C ILE A 59 -5.20 1.12 -11.67
N ASP A 60 -5.58 2.39 -11.69
CA ASP A 60 -5.12 3.37 -12.67
C ASP A 60 -3.61 3.57 -12.61
N TRP A 61 -3.03 3.57 -11.41
CA TRP A 61 -1.59 3.64 -11.25
C TRP A 61 -0.88 2.41 -11.84
N LEU A 62 -1.40 1.20 -11.60
CA LEU A 62 -0.85 -0.03 -12.17
C LEU A 62 -0.89 -0.01 -13.70
N GLU A 63 -2.00 0.44 -14.29
CA GLU A 63 -2.13 0.54 -15.74
C GLU A 63 -1.16 1.55 -16.34
N ARG A 64 -1.08 2.76 -15.77
CA ARG A 64 -0.16 3.81 -16.25
C ARG A 64 1.29 3.37 -16.13
N LYS A 65 1.69 2.85 -14.97
CA LYS A 65 3.07 2.36 -14.78
C LYS A 65 3.39 1.13 -15.60
N GLY A 66 2.43 0.24 -15.82
CA GLY A 66 2.58 -0.87 -16.74
C GLY A 66 2.86 -0.40 -18.17
N LYS A 67 2.10 0.59 -18.66
CA LYS A 67 2.33 1.21 -19.97
C LYS A 67 3.72 1.82 -20.09
N GLU A 68 4.17 2.58 -19.08
CA GLU A 68 5.51 3.17 -19.05
C GLU A 68 6.64 2.13 -19.12
N LEU A 69 6.44 0.96 -18.51
CA LEU A 69 7.42 -0.14 -18.49
C LEU A 69 7.25 -1.16 -19.61
N GLY A 70 6.22 -1.02 -20.46
CA GLY A 70 5.91 -2.00 -21.51
C GLY A 70 5.54 -3.40 -20.97
N VAL A 71 4.97 -3.48 -19.77
CA VAL A 71 4.55 -4.73 -19.12
C VAL A 71 3.19 -4.55 -18.43
N LYS A 72 2.44 -5.64 -18.25
CA LYS A 72 1.20 -5.59 -17.46
C LYS A 72 1.52 -5.75 -15.98
N LEU A 73 1.39 -4.68 -15.18
CA LEU A 73 1.49 -4.80 -13.73
C LEU A 73 0.20 -5.39 -13.16
N GLY A 74 0.34 -6.37 -12.28
CA GLY A 74 -0.79 -7.05 -11.64
C GLY A 74 -0.82 -6.86 -10.12
N ARG A 75 -1.78 -7.54 -9.48
CA ARG A 75 -2.05 -7.43 -8.05
C ARG A 75 -1.72 -8.75 -7.34
N GLY A 76 -1.27 -8.65 -6.10
CA GLY A 76 -0.96 -9.82 -5.27
C GLY A 76 0.46 -10.35 -5.50
N VAL A 77 0.64 -11.65 -5.28
CA VAL A 77 1.95 -12.33 -5.29
C VAL A 77 1.90 -13.67 -6.06
N SER A 78 1.03 -13.77 -7.06
CA SER A 78 0.89 -14.98 -7.89
C SER A 78 2.15 -15.24 -8.72
N GLY A 79 2.27 -16.45 -9.30
CA GLY A 79 3.37 -16.81 -10.19
C GLY A 79 3.53 -15.85 -11.36
N GLU A 80 2.42 -15.39 -11.94
CA GLU A 80 2.41 -14.38 -13.02
C GLU A 80 3.10 -13.08 -12.57
N ILE A 81 2.81 -12.58 -11.36
CA ILE A 81 3.46 -11.37 -10.82
C ILE A 81 4.96 -11.56 -10.67
N LYS A 82 5.40 -12.74 -10.23
CA LYS A 82 6.84 -13.05 -10.10
C LYS A 82 7.53 -13.08 -11.46
N SER A 83 6.90 -13.69 -12.47
CA SER A 83 7.43 -13.70 -13.84
C SER A 83 7.52 -12.30 -14.44
N THR A 84 6.49 -11.46 -14.23
CA THR A 84 6.54 -10.05 -14.65
C THR A 84 7.66 -9.30 -13.93
N ALA A 85 7.81 -9.49 -12.62
CA ALA A 85 8.87 -8.85 -11.86
C ALA A 85 10.27 -9.26 -12.36
N ALA A 86 10.48 -10.56 -12.64
CA ALA A 86 11.73 -11.04 -13.24
C ALA A 86 12.00 -10.40 -14.61
N THR A 87 10.98 -10.27 -15.46
CA THR A 87 11.11 -9.58 -16.76
C THR A 87 11.49 -8.11 -16.59
N ILE A 88 10.96 -7.43 -15.58
CA ILE A 88 11.31 -6.04 -15.28
C ILE A 88 12.76 -5.92 -14.81
N VAL A 89 13.22 -6.83 -13.94
CA VAL A 89 14.61 -6.87 -13.48
C VAL A 89 15.57 -7.07 -14.65
N GLU A 90 15.24 -7.97 -15.58
CA GLU A 90 16.05 -8.24 -16.76
C GLU A 90 16.15 -7.02 -17.69
N LYS A 91 15.03 -6.30 -17.90
CA LYS A 91 14.97 -5.16 -18.83
C LYS A 91 15.48 -3.84 -18.25
N HIS A 92 15.22 -3.59 -16.97
CA HIS A 92 15.41 -2.27 -16.33
C HIS A 92 16.37 -2.30 -15.13
N GLY A 93 16.91 -3.47 -14.78
CA GLY A 93 17.73 -3.67 -13.61
C GLY A 93 16.93 -3.86 -12.31
N PRO A 94 17.54 -4.46 -11.28
CA PRO A 94 16.84 -4.83 -10.05
C PRO A 94 16.34 -3.62 -9.24
N GLN A 95 17.01 -2.47 -9.33
CA GLN A 95 16.62 -1.24 -8.62
C GLN A 95 15.26 -0.71 -9.07
N MET A 96 14.77 -1.10 -10.25
CA MET A 96 13.43 -0.74 -10.71
C MET A 96 12.35 -1.25 -9.75
N LEU A 97 12.56 -2.39 -9.08
CA LEU A 97 11.61 -2.93 -8.12
C LEU A 97 11.35 -1.99 -6.93
N SER A 98 12.33 -1.17 -6.55
CA SER A 98 12.18 -0.15 -5.49
C SER A 98 11.22 0.97 -5.88
N GLN A 99 10.99 1.19 -7.17
CA GLN A 99 10.11 2.23 -7.67
C GLN A 99 8.66 1.75 -7.87
N ILE A 100 8.47 0.44 -8.07
CA ILE A 100 7.17 -0.12 -8.46
C ILE A 100 6.56 -1.08 -7.44
N GLY A 101 7.33 -1.53 -6.46
CA GLY A 101 6.93 -2.61 -5.57
C GLY A 101 7.43 -2.46 -4.14
N LYS A 102 6.98 -3.38 -3.29
CA LYS A 102 7.42 -3.47 -1.89
C LYS A 102 8.63 -4.39 -1.81
N VAL A 103 9.83 -3.83 -1.79
CA VAL A 103 11.09 -4.60 -1.85
C VAL A 103 11.41 -5.43 -0.60
N HIS A 104 10.72 -5.19 0.51
CA HIS A 104 10.85 -6.02 1.71
C HIS A 104 10.02 -7.33 1.63
N PHE A 105 9.24 -7.53 0.57
CA PHE A 105 8.50 -8.77 0.35
C PHE A 105 9.44 -9.84 -0.23
N ARG A 106 9.16 -11.11 0.09
CA ARG A 106 9.92 -12.26 -0.42
C ARG A 106 10.10 -12.24 -1.94
N THR A 107 9.07 -11.79 -2.67
CA THR A 107 9.09 -11.69 -4.13
C THR A 107 10.29 -10.92 -4.66
N ALA A 108 10.71 -9.82 -4.01
CA ALA A 108 11.84 -9.02 -4.48
C ALA A 108 13.17 -9.78 -4.35
N HIS A 109 13.37 -10.48 -3.22
CA HIS A 109 14.53 -11.35 -3.03
C HIS A 109 14.52 -12.54 -4.00
N GLU A 110 13.36 -13.15 -4.25
CA GLU A 110 13.25 -14.30 -5.18
C GLU A 110 13.65 -13.95 -6.61
N VAL A 111 13.37 -12.73 -7.09
CA VAL A 111 13.67 -12.31 -8.47
C VAL A 111 14.99 -11.54 -8.61
N ALA A 112 15.54 -11.01 -7.51
CA ALA A 112 16.77 -10.24 -7.49
C ALA A 112 17.52 -10.42 -6.15
N PRO A 113 18.07 -11.61 -5.88
CA PRO A 113 18.63 -11.97 -4.58
C PRO A 113 19.88 -11.16 -4.21
N ASP A 114 20.68 -10.75 -5.19
CA ASP A 114 21.89 -9.96 -4.97
C ASP A 114 21.57 -8.49 -4.63
N ALA A 115 20.37 -8.02 -4.97
CA ALA A 115 19.95 -6.63 -4.76
C ALA A 115 19.06 -6.45 -3.52
N PHE A 116 18.32 -7.48 -3.12
CA PHE A 116 17.38 -7.40 -2.00
C PHE A 116 17.58 -8.56 -1.01
N PRO A 117 17.66 -8.26 0.30
CA PRO A 117 17.88 -9.30 1.31
C PRO A 117 16.68 -10.22 1.45
N SER A 118 16.94 -11.46 1.83
CA SER A 118 15.89 -12.41 2.18
C SER A 118 15.06 -11.87 3.35
N PRO A 119 13.71 -11.98 3.31
CA PRO A 119 12.89 -11.58 4.44
C PRO A 119 13.22 -12.43 5.67
N PRO A 120 13.03 -11.89 6.89
CA PRO A 120 13.34 -12.61 8.12
C PRO A 120 12.61 -13.95 8.18
N PRO A 121 13.22 -14.98 8.82
CA PRO A 121 12.59 -16.28 8.95
C PRO A 121 11.26 -16.15 9.69
N LYS A 122 10.29 -17.02 9.34
CA LYS A 122 8.99 -17.03 10.00
C LYS A 122 9.20 -17.29 11.49
N ARG A 123 8.76 -16.35 12.34
CA ARG A 123 8.71 -16.58 13.79
C ARG A 123 7.67 -17.65 14.08
N ALA A 124 8.03 -18.62 14.92
CA ALA A 124 7.07 -19.54 15.50
C ALA A 124 6.13 -18.72 16.40
N TRP A 125 4.83 -18.82 16.15
CA TRP A 125 3.83 -18.23 17.03
C TRP A 125 3.78 -19.07 18.29
N VAL A 126 4.37 -18.58 19.38
CA VAL A 126 4.11 -19.11 20.71
C VAL A 126 2.72 -18.62 21.10
N ARG A 127 1.77 -19.55 21.26
CA ARG A 127 0.42 -19.25 21.74
C ARG A 127 0.45 -18.93 23.23
#